data_AF-A0A947CRR4-F1
#
_entry.id   AF-A0A947CRR4-F1
#
_cell.length_a   1.000
_cell.length_b   1.000
_cell.length_c   1.000
_cell.angle_alpha   90.00
_cell.angle_beta   90.00
_cell.angle_gamma   90.00
#
_symmetry.space_group_name_H-M   'P 1'
#
loop_
_entity.id
_entity.type
_entity.pdbx_description
1 polymer ?
#
loop_
_entity_poly.entity_id
_entity_poly.type
_entity_poly.pdbx_seq_one_letter_code
_entity_poly.pdbx_strand_id
1 'polypeptide(L)'
;MKTRRRRARTSRPTRPGLPARLDRWPLLRMQAVAVICLLLLAGLGLRAWALQIDRNDYYKHAAERQHLATMEVPAPRGVILDAVGRELAVTADAASIWANPRKVKDVTATAEKLAELTGVDVRVLEDKLSCGRQFIWIRRHVKEELTRAIEKAELAGVHITYEPRRYYP
;
A
#
# COMPACT_ATOMS: atom_id res chain seq x y z
N MET A 1 -99.74 -43.41 -15.88
CA MET A 1 -99.19 -43.32 -14.51
C MET A 1 -97.78 -43.93 -14.51
N LYS A 2 -96.75 -43.14 -14.14
CA LYS A 2 -95.36 -43.56 -13.78
C LYS A 2 -94.53 -44.23 -14.90
N THR A 3 -93.26 -43.93 -15.19
CA THR A 3 -92.21 -43.13 -14.51
C THR A 3 -91.03 -43.03 -15.49
N ARG A 4 -90.39 -41.86 -15.54
CA ARG A 4 -89.08 -41.62 -16.18
C ARG A 4 -88.02 -42.59 -15.61
N ARG A 5 -87.20 -43.19 -16.46
CA ARG A 5 -85.85 -43.66 -16.07
C ARG A 5 -84.80 -43.00 -16.95
N ARG A 6 -84.10 -42.02 -16.35
CA ARG A 6 -82.88 -41.41 -16.88
C ARG A 6 -81.80 -42.49 -17.00
N ARG A 7 -81.19 -42.65 -18.17
CA ARG A 7 -79.96 -43.46 -18.31
C ARG A 7 -78.82 -42.75 -17.59
N ALA A 8 -78.17 -43.47 -16.68
CA ALA A 8 -77.00 -43.02 -15.94
C ALA A 8 -75.80 -42.85 -16.89
N ARG A 9 -75.13 -41.70 -16.79
CA ARG A 9 -73.79 -41.47 -17.34
C ARG A 9 -72.82 -42.44 -16.64
N THR A 10 -72.24 -43.35 -17.39
CA THR A 10 -71.10 -44.15 -16.93
C THR A 10 -69.88 -43.24 -16.78
N SER A 11 -69.48 -42.96 -15.55
CA SER A 11 -68.19 -42.32 -15.24
C SER A 11 -67.07 -43.27 -15.65
N ARG A 12 -66.14 -42.80 -16.49
CA ARG A 12 -64.89 -43.52 -16.78
C ARG A 12 -64.06 -43.60 -15.50
N PRO A 13 -63.37 -44.73 -15.22
CA PRO A 13 -62.46 -44.78 -14.09
C PRO A 13 -61.25 -43.88 -14.35
N THR A 14 -60.98 -42.96 -13.42
CA THR A 14 -59.74 -42.20 -13.35
C THR A 14 -58.60 -43.18 -13.17
N ARG A 15 -57.68 -43.27 -14.14
CA ARG A 15 -56.46 -44.08 -13.95
C ARG A 15 -55.65 -43.48 -12.80
N PRO A 16 -55.18 -44.26 -11.82
CA PRO A 16 -54.18 -43.77 -10.88
C PRO A 16 -52.92 -43.42 -11.67
N GLY A 17 -52.41 -42.20 -11.49
CA GLY A 17 -51.12 -41.81 -12.07
C GLY A 17 -50.05 -42.77 -11.59
N LEU A 18 -49.32 -43.39 -12.53
CA LEU A 18 -48.11 -44.15 -12.21
C LEU A 18 -47.17 -43.25 -11.40
N PRO A 19 -46.55 -43.73 -10.31
CA PRO A 19 -45.54 -42.95 -9.62
C PRO A 19 -44.45 -42.63 -10.64
N ALA A 20 -44.17 -41.35 -10.85
CA ALA A 20 -43.02 -40.90 -11.61
C ALA A 20 -41.82 -41.65 -11.04
N ARG A 21 -41.25 -42.58 -11.81
CA ARG A 21 -40.01 -43.27 -11.47
C ARG A 21 -39.03 -42.16 -11.13
N LEU A 22 -38.68 -42.02 -9.85
CA LEU A 22 -37.83 -40.94 -9.36
C LEU A 22 -36.56 -40.96 -10.21
N ASP A 23 -36.48 -40.03 -11.17
CA ASP A 23 -35.41 -40.00 -12.13
C ASP A 23 -34.19 -39.55 -11.32
N ARG A 24 -33.33 -40.51 -10.95
CA ARG A 24 -32.18 -40.25 -10.05
C ARG A 24 -31.08 -39.45 -10.76
N TRP A 25 -31.22 -39.23 -12.06
CA TRP A 25 -30.28 -38.55 -12.92
C TRP A 25 -29.96 -37.10 -12.50
N PRO A 26 -30.95 -36.22 -12.23
CA PRO A 26 -30.68 -34.91 -11.63
C PRO A 26 -29.99 -34.96 -10.27
N LEU A 27 -30.36 -35.92 -9.41
CA LEU A 27 -29.77 -36.06 -8.06
C LEU A 27 -28.32 -36.56 -8.12
N LEU A 28 -28.02 -37.54 -8.98
CA LEU A 28 -26.66 -38.04 -9.23
C LEU A 28 -25.76 -36.97 -9.85
N ARG A 29 -26.29 -36.14 -10.75
CA ARG A 29 -25.57 -34.99 -11.31
C ARG A 29 -25.25 -33.95 -10.23
N MET A 30 -26.22 -33.60 -9.39
CA MET A 30 -26.00 -32.69 -8.26
C MET A 30 -24.96 -33.23 -7.27
N GLN A 31 -25.01 -34.53 -6.96
CA GLN A 31 -24.01 -35.19 -6.11
C GLN A 31 -22.62 -35.19 -6.74
N ALA A 32 -22.51 -35.47 -8.03
CA ALA A 32 -21.24 -35.42 -8.75
C ALA A 32 -20.63 -34.01 -8.73
N VAL A 33 -21.44 -32.98 -9.01
CA VAL A 33 -21.00 -31.58 -8.92
C VAL A 33 -20.60 -31.21 -7.49
N ALA A 34 -21.39 -31.61 -6.49
CA ALA A 34 -21.07 -31.37 -5.09
C ALA A 34 -19.73 -32.01 -4.69
N VAL A 35 -19.50 -33.27 -5.09
CA VAL A 35 -18.23 -33.98 -4.83
C VAL A 35 -17.06 -33.28 -5.52
N ILE A 36 -17.22 -32.85 -6.78
CA ILE A 36 -16.17 -32.11 -7.50
C ILE A 36 -15.85 -30.79 -6.79
N CYS A 37 -16.87 -30.01 -6.40
CA CYS A 37 -16.68 -28.79 -5.64
C CYS A 37 -15.97 -29.04 -4.30
N LEU A 38 -16.31 -30.13 -3.60
CA LEU A 38 -15.70 -30.52 -2.34
C LEU A 38 -14.22 -30.89 -2.51
N LEU A 39 -13.88 -31.63 -3.58
CA LEU A 39 -12.51 -31.96 -3.93
C LEU A 39 -11.68 -30.71 -4.28
N LEU A 40 -12.26 -29.77 -5.02
CA LEU A 40 -11.61 -28.48 -5.33
C LEU A 40 -11.35 -27.66 -4.07
N LEU A 41 -12.34 -27.56 -3.17
CA LEU A 41 -12.19 -26.87 -1.89
C LEU A 41 -11.13 -27.54 -1.01
N ALA A 42 -11.12 -28.88 -0.95
CA ALA A 42 -10.10 -29.63 -0.22
C ALA A 42 -8.70 -29.39 -0.81
N GLY A 43 -8.56 -29.36 -2.13
CA GLY A 43 -7.30 -29.02 -2.80
C GLY A 43 -6.81 -27.60 -2.47
N LEU A 44 -7.71 -26.62 -2.47
CA LEU A 44 -7.41 -25.24 -2.05
C LEU A 44 -6.99 -25.18 -0.58
N GLY A 45 -7.69 -25.91 0.29
CA GLY A 45 -7.40 -26.01 1.71
C GLY A 45 -6.02 -26.61 1.98
N LEU A 46 -5.67 -27.71 1.30
CA LEU A 46 -4.33 -28.31 1.38
C LEU A 46 -3.25 -27.34 0.89
N ARG A 47 -3.52 -26.57 -0.17
CA ARG A 47 -2.56 -25.60 -0.67
C ARG A 47 -2.37 -24.43 0.29
N ALA A 48 -3.45 -23.92 0.87
CA ALA A 48 -3.41 -22.90 1.91
C ALA A 48 -2.66 -23.40 3.15
N TRP A 49 -2.92 -24.63 3.58
CA TRP A 49 -2.22 -25.28 4.70
C TRP A 49 -0.71 -25.39 4.45
N ALA A 50 -0.30 -25.85 3.27
CA ALA A 50 1.11 -25.90 2.89
C ALA A 50 1.76 -24.49 2.87
N LEU A 51 1.02 -23.46 2.44
CA LEU A 51 1.57 -22.09 2.42
C LEU A 51 1.67 -21.48 3.83
N GLN A 52 0.65 -21.71 4.66
CA GLN A 52 0.51 -21.11 5.98
C GLN A 52 1.28 -21.84 7.08
N ILE A 53 1.56 -23.14 6.95
CA ILE A 53 2.26 -23.92 7.97
C ILE A 53 3.69 -24.22 7.53
N ASP A 54 3.90 -24.84 6.37
CA ASP A 54 5.24 -25.26 5.93
C ASP A 54 6.13 -24.08 5.54
N ARG A 55 5.54 -22.98 5.05
CA ARG A 55 6.28 -21.78 4.59
C ARG A 55 6.00 -20.52 5.40
N ASN A 56 5.38 -20.65 6.57
CA ASN A 56 4.98 -19.51 7.41
C ASN A 56 6.15 -18.54 7.65
N ASP A 57 7.26 -19.06 8.17
CA ASP A 57 8.39 -18.24 8.60
C ASP A 57 9.01 -17.46 7.44
N TYR A 58 9.08 -18.07 6.25
CA TYR A 58 9.58 -17.39 5.06
C TYR A 58 8.70 -16.19 4.67
N TYR A 59 7.37 -16.39 4.58
CA TYR A 59 6.45 -15.33 4.19
C TYR A 59 6.28 -14.28 5.28
N LYS A 60 6.36 -14.68 6.55
CA LYS A 60 6.38 -13.76 7.69
C LYS A 60 7.61 -12.86 7.65
N HIS A 61 8.80 -13.42 7.47
CA HIS A 61 10.01 -12.61 7.35
C HIS A 61 10.03 -11.76 6.07
N ALA A 62 9.47 -12.24 4.97
CA ALA A 62 9.33 -11.43 3.76
C ALA A 62 8.39 -10.23 3.99
N ALA A 63 7.27 -10.43 4.69
CA ALA A 63 6.35 -9.36 5.08
C ALA A 63 6.99 -8.39 6.07
N GLU A 64 7.70 -8.89 7.08
CA GLU A 64 8.44 -8.07 8.05
C GLU A 64 9.47 -7.19 7.36
N ARG A 65 10.27 -7.72 6.42
CA ARG A 65 11.24 -6.90 5.65
C ARG A 65 10.58 -5.83 4.79
N GLN A 66 9.35 -6.04 4.33
CA GLN A 66 8.63 -5.07 3.52
C GLN A 66 7.97 -3.97 4.36
N HIS A 67 7.56 -4.29 5.60
CA HIS A 67 6.83 -3.36 6.46
C HIS A 67 7.71 -2.68 7.52
N LEU A 68 8.78 -3.33 7.96
CA LEU A 68 9.68 -2.83 9.00
C LEU A 68 10.97 -2.32 8.36
N ALA A 69 11.22 -1.04 8.56
CA ALA A 69 12.51 -0.42 8.29
C ALA A 69 13.13 -0.01 9.63
N THR A 70 14.30 -0.55 9.96
CA THR A 70 15.09 -0.05 11.09
C THR A 70 15.79 1.22 10.65
N MET A 71 15.47 2.34 11.32
CA MET A 71 16.21 3.59 11.16
C MET A 71 17.06 3.79 12.40
N GLU A 72 18.36 3.98 12.21
CA GLU A 72 19.24 4.37 13.30
C GLU A 72 18.91 5.81 13.73
N VAL A 73 18.52 5.99 15.00
CA VAL A 73 18.32 7.31 15.58
C VAL A 73 19.65 7.73 16.22
N PRO A 74 20.39 8.68 15.61
CA PRO A 74 21.66 9.10 16.16
C PRO A 74 21.47 9.79 17.52
N ALA A 75 22.26 9.41 18.52
CA ALA A 75 22.27 10.09 19.80
C ALA A 75 22.81 11.53 19.64
N PRO A 76 22.19 12.54 20.29
CA PRO A 76 22.67 13.91 20.23
C PRO A 76 24.07 14.00 20.87
N ARG A 77 24.98 14.73 20.21
CA ARG A 77 26.34 14.97 20.76
C ARG A 77 26.28 16.02 21.86
N GLY A 78 26.94 15.75 22.98
CA GLY A 78 27.10 16.71 24.08
C GLY A 78 27.83 17.99 23.68
N VAL A 79 27.53 19.04 24.43
CA VAL A 79 28.18 20.36 24.33
C VAL A 79 29.59 20.28 24.91
N ILE A 80 30.57 20.86 24.23
CA ILE A 80 31.92 21.06 24.79
C ILE A 80 32.01 22.47 25.37
N LEU A 81 32.42 22.55 26.62
CA LEU A 81 32.60 23.78 27.37
C LEU A 81 34.09 24.02 27.66
N ASP A 82 34.50 25.28 27.68
CA ASP A 82 35.77 25.72 28.25
C ASP A 82 35.72 25.66 29.80
N ALA A 83 36.86 25.81 30.48
CA ALA A 83 36.97 25.82 31.94
C ALA A 83 36.09 26.88 32.62
N VAL A 84 35.75 27.96 31.91
CA VAL A 84 34.87 29.05 32.39
C VAL A 84 33.40 28.83 32.00
N GLY A 85 33.06 27.68 31.39
CA GLY A 85 31.70 27.34 31.00
C GLY A 85 31.24 27.96 29.66
N ARG A 86 32.16 28.49 28.84
CA ARG A 86 31.84 29.00 27.51
C ARG A 86 31.73 27.87 26.50
N GLU A 87 30.75 27.93 25.61
CA GLU A 87 30.53 26.93 24.58
C GLU A 87 31.64 26.98 23.52
N LEU A 88 32.34 25.86 23.33
CA LEU A 88 33.35 25.69 22.28
C LEU A 88 32.80 24.89 21.10
N ALA A 89 31.84 24.00 21.36
CA ALA A 89 31.17 23.26 20.31
C ALA A 89 29.76 22.83 20.74
N VAL A 90 28.75 23.23 19.97
CA VAL A 90 27.35 22.86 20.17
C VAL A 90 26.81 22.09 18.98
N THR A 91 25.82 21.24 19.21
CA THR A 91 25.07 20.56 18.16
C THR A 91 23.76 21.32 17.96
N ALA A 92 23.51 21.80 16.76
CA ALA A 92 22.27 22.47 16.40
C ALA A 92 21.67 21.79 15.17
N ASP A 93 20.34 21.70 15.14
CA ASP A 93 19.61 21.15 14.01
C ASP A 93 19.63 22.14 12.85
N ALA A 94 20.27 21.75 11.75
CA ALA A 94 20.35 22.54 10.53
C ALA A 94 19.36 21.99 9.50
N ALA A 95 18.49 22.86 8.98
CA ALA A 95 17.56 22.50 7.92
C ALA A 95 18.32 22.12 6.63
N SER A 96 17.87 21.07 5.96
CA SER A 96 18.38 20.59 4.68
C SER A 96 17.22 20.27 3.75
N ILE A 97 17.36 20.64 2.48
CA ILE A 97 16.31 20.50 1.46
C ILE A 97 16.61 19.29 0.60
N TRP A 98 15.63 18.41 0.47
CA TRP A 98 15.68 17.26 -0.41
C TRP A 98 14.42 17.20 -1.27
N ALA A 99 14.50 16.47 -2.38
CA ALA A 99 13.36 16.27 -3.27
C ALA A 99 13.17 14.80 -3.60
N ASN A 100 11.92 14.43 -3.84
CA ASN A 100 11.49 13.18 -4.43
C ASN A 100 11.04 13.45 -5.88
N PRO A 101 11.92 13.23 -6.88
CA PRO A 101 11.60 13.38 -8.30
C PRO A 101 10.27 12.75 -8.74
N ARG A 102 9.91 11.58 -8.19
CA ARG A 102 8.68 10.87 -8.58
C ARG A 102 7.40 11.59 -8.16
N LYS A 103 7.49 12.56 -7.25
CA LYS A 103 6.37 13.38 -6.77
C LYS A 103 6.36 14.78 -7.37
N VAL A 104 7.37 15.14 -8.17
CA VAL A 104 7.45 16.42 -8.86
C VAL A 104 6.57 16.35 -10.10
N LYS A 105 5.63 17.29 -10.23
CA LYS A 105 4.70 17.34 -11.38
C LYS A 105 5.34 18.03 -12.58
N ASP A 106 5.95 19.18 -12.34
CA ASP A 106 6.60 20.01 -13.35
C ASP A 106 8.05 20.23 -12.96
N VAL A 107 8.96 19.55 -13.67
CA VAL A 107 10.39 19.55 -13.35
C VAL A 107 10.99 20.93 -13.61
N THR A 108 10.69 21.55 -14.76
CA THR A 108 11.26 22.83 -15.17
C THR A 108 10.79 23.96 -14.25
N ALA A 109 9.47 24.08 -14.01
CA ALA A 109 8.96 25.13 -13.12
C ALA A 109 9.45 24.97 -11.67
N THR A 110 9.62 23.72 -11.21
CA THR A 110 10.15 23.45 -9.87
C THR A 110 11.64 23.78 -9.79
N ALA A 111 12.41 23.44 -10.84
CA ALA A 111 13.84 23.74 -10.92
C ALA A 111 14.10 25.25 -10.94
N GLU A 112 13.33 26.03 -11.71
CA GLU A 112 13.45 27.49 -11.76
C GLU A 112 13.19 28.15 -10.39
N LYS A 113 12.09 27.78 -9.72
CA LYS A 113 11.78 28.30 -8.37
C LYS A 113 12.82 27.88 -7.35
N LEU A 114 13.29 26.64 -7.41
CA LEU A 114 14.36 26.17 -6.52
C LEU A 114 15.68 26.89 -6.81
N ALA A 115 15.99 27.20 -8.07
CA ALA A 115 17.18 27.95 -8.45
C ALA A 115 17.14 29.37 -7.89
N GLU A 116 16.00 30.06 -8.01
CA GLU A 116 15.82 31.41 -7.47
C GLU A 116 16.02 31.46 -5.95
N LEU A 117 15.42 30.50 -5.23
CA LEU A 117 15.52 30.43 -3.77
C LEU A 117 16.90 29.97 -3.31
N THR A 118 17.40 28.88 -3.89
CA THR A 118 18.62 28.21 -3.41
C THR A 118 19.88 28.74 -4.05
N GLY A 119 19.82 29.51 -5.14
CA GLY A 119 20.98 29.99 -5.90
C GLY A 119 21.76 28.88 -6.62
N VAL A 120 21.17 27.69 -6.78
CA VAL A 120 21.75 26.59 -7.57
C VAL A 120 21.34 26.76 -9.02
N ASP A 121 22.23 26.42 -9.96
CA ASP A 121 21.93 26.51 -11.39
C ASP A 121 20.69 25.67 -11.78
N VAL A 122 19.84 26.26 -12.63
CA VAL A 122 18.57 25.65 -13.07
C VAL A 122 18.82 24.31 -13.78
N ARG A 123 19.81 24.23 -14.68
CA ARG A 123 20.08 23.01 -15.45
C ARG A 123 20.51 21.87 -14.55
N VAL A 124 21.34 22.17 -13.54
CA VAL A 124 21.77 21.19 -12.54
C VAL A 124 20.59 20.66 -11.74
N LEU A 125 19.60 21.51 -11.43
CA LEU A 125 18.40 21.11 -10.72
C LEU A 125 17.46 20.30 -11.60
N GLU A 126 17.29 20.67 -12.87
CA GLU A 126 16.52 19.89 -13.83
C GLU A 126 17.10 18.48 -13.99
N ASP A 127 18.41 18.35 -14.24
CA ASP A 127 19.07 17.05 -14.38
C ASP A 127 18.90 16.17 -13.14
N LYS A 128 18.99 16.77 -11.94
CA LYS A 128 18.72 16.08 -10.68
C LYS A 128 17.26 15.65 -10.59
N LEU A 129 16.31 16.55 -10.83
CA LEU A 129 14.88 16.30 -10.69
C LEU A 129 14.31 15.40 -11.78
N SER A 130 14.97 15.28 -12.92
CA SER A 130 14.61 14.35 -14.01
C SER A 130 15.02 12.90 -13.72
N CYS A 131 15.87 12.65 -12.73
CA CYS A 131 16.31 11.28 -12.45
C CYS A 131 15.23 10.50 -11.67
N GLY A 132 14.98 9.24 -12.04
CA GLY A 132 13.89 8.41 -11.47
C GLY A 132 14.08 7.93 -10.02
N ARG A 133 14.93 8.59 -9.24
CA ARG A 133 15.23 8.30 -7.83
C ARG A 133 14.11 8.81 -6.92
N GLN A 134 14.01 8.26 -5.71
CA GLN A 134 13.01 8.69 -4.72
C GLN A 134 13.54 9.76 -3.77
N PHE A 135 14.85 10.00 -3.77
CA PHE A 135 15.52 10.89 -2.82
C PHE A 135 16.75 11.54 -3.45
N ILE A 136 16.81 12.87 -3.41
CA ILE A 136 17.95 13.67 -3.88
C ILE A 136 18.15 14.89 -2.99
N TRP A 137 19.40 15.17 -2.66
CA TRP A 137 19.78 16.42 -2.01
C TRP A 137 19.79 17.59 -2.98
N ILE A 138 19.01 18.62 -2.65
CA ILE A 138 19.02 19.91 -3.35
C ILE A 138 20.11 20.79 -2.74
N ARG A 139 19.98 21.08 -1.44
CA ARG A 139 20.95 21.90 -0.69
C ARG A 139 20.91 21.53 0.80
N ARG A 140 22.08 21.33 1.41
CA ARG A 140 22.20 20.93 2.82
C ARG A 140 22.62 22.11 3.69
N HIS A 141 22.20 22.08 4.95
CA HIS A 141 22.53 23.06 5.99
C HIS A 141 22.22 24.51 5.59
N VAL A 142 20.98 24.77 5.24
CA VAL A 142 20.47 26.07 4.83
C VAL A 142 20.00 26.91 6.01
N LYS A 143 19.96 28.24 5.80
CA LYS A 143 19.40 29.19 6.76
C LYS A 143 17.89 29.02 6.85
N GLU A 144 17.33 29.29 8.02
CA GLU A 144 15.90 29.16 8.27
C GLU A 144 15.03 30.05 7.37
N GLU A 145 15.53 31.23 6.99
CA GLU A 145 14.88 32.13 6.03
C GLU A 145 14.58 31.44 4.69
N LEU A 146 15.54 30.66 4.18
CA LEU A 146 15.40 29.92 2.93
C LEU A 146 14.38 28.79 3.08
N THR A 147 14.41 28.10 4.22
CA THR A 147 13.48 27.02 4.55
C THR A 147 12.03 27.53 4.52
N ARG A 148 11.76 28.66 5.17
CA ARG A 148 10.43 29.29 5.19
C ARG A 148 9.97 29.71 3.80
N ALA A 149 10.87 30.21 2.96
CA ALA A 149 10.55 30.58 1.59
C ALA A 149 10.15 29.35 0.74
N ILE A 150 10.83 28.22 0.94
CA ILE A 150 10.51 26.95 0.24
C ILE A 150 9.20 26.34 0.74
N GLU A 151 8.94 26.38 2.05
CA GLU A 151 7.65 25.94 2.60
C GLU A 151 6.50 26.75 2.01
N LYS A 152 6.66 28.08 1.93
CA LYS A 152 5.68 28.98 1.34
C LYS A 152 5.47 28.74 -0.16
N ALA A 153 6.47 28.22 -0.87
CA ALA A 153 6.38 27.94 -2.30
C ALA A 153 5.59 26.65 -2.61
N GLU A 154 5.30 25.80 -1.61
CA GLU A 154 4.49 24.58 -1.71
C GLU A 154 4.84 23.68 -2.92
N LEU A 155 6.14 23.53 -3.17
CA LEU A 155 6.63 22.78 -4.33
C LEU A 155 6.38 21.27 -4.16
N ALA A 156 5.64 20.69 -5.11
CA ALA A 156 5.32 19.27 -5.08
C ALA A 156 6.59 18.40 -5.13
N GLY A 157 6.76 17.53 -4.14
CA GLY A 157 7.89 16.61 -4.05
C GLY A 157 9.16 17.22 -3.45
N VAL A 158 9.15 18.48 -3.02
CA VAL A 158 10.24 19.10 -2.25
C VAL A 158 9.92 19.03 -0.76
N HIS A 159 10.91 18.67 0.03
CA HIS A 159 10.77 18.44 1.46
C HIS A 159 11.97 18.98 2.23
N ILE A 160 11.74 19.28 3.50
CA ILE A 160 12.76 19.74 4.43
C ILE A 160 12.99 18.65 5.47
N THR A 161 14.24 18.46 5.84
CA THR A 161 14.64 17.60 6.95
C THR A 161 15.67 18.32 7.81
N TYR A 162 15.72 17.98 9.09
CA TYR A 162 16.65 18.57 10.04
C TYR A 162 17.78 17.60 10.29
N GLU A 163 19.01 18.08 10.10
CA GLU A 163 20.21 17.29 10.34
C GLU A 163 21.04 17.92 11.46
N PRO A 164 21.55 17.12 12.41
CA PRO A 164 22.42 17.65 13.45
C PRO A 164 23.74 18.14 12.83
N ARG A 165 24.07 19.42 13.04
CA ARG A 165 25.32 20.05 12.60
C ARG A 165 26.09 20.58 13.81
N ARG A 166 27.42 20.42 13.78
CA ARG A 166 28.30 20.99 14.80
C ARG A 166 28.61 22.44 14.47
N TYR A 167 28.39 23.31 15.45
CA TYR A 167 28.72 24.72 15.41
C TYR A 167 29.83 25.01 16.42
N TYR A 168 30.84 25.76 15.98
CA TYR A 168 31.97 26.21 16.78
C TYR A 168 31.83 27.74 16.90
N PRO A 169 31.41 28.27 18.05
CA PRO A 169 31.22 29.70 18.26
C PRO A 169 32.52 30.51 18.15
#